data_AF-A0A165ZGE3-F1
#
_entry.id   AF-A0A165ZGE3-F1
#
_cell.length_a   1.000
_cell.length_b   1.000
_cell.length_c   1.000
_cell.angle_alpha   90.00
_cell.angle_beta   90.00
_cell.angle_gamma   90.00
#
_symmetry.space_group_name_H-M   'P 1'
#
loop_
_entity.id
_entity.type
_entity.pdbx_description
1 polymer ?
#
loop_
_entity_poly.entity_id
_entity_poly.type
_entity_poly.pdbx_seq_one_letter_code
_entity_poly.pdbx_strand_id
1 'polypeptide(L)'
;MFPTSSAVGPSTPFASSATFTPTDDGILARALYDCQASGISYKQAIEGLHSVKGHSGHEWKDYFLDHRPRINKLINRIAYPAGTSTPEVFPFQIQPSRSMQRLHVHSTAPPAPSSGRSTINSLTAFPAPPSASLRLAVPETPSREPSPPTEVVTTSLRGNSFTPADTQFMINYISWEMSHDSSLTKSKLCDMLEVKAPHHPASSWRQHMRGSDSIIEKIMHAVDEDSSSSASRTSSEYDQDFSNKSFQDQDDSEEDLESEDSAEDEHNMGSQRVYTAADRRLLAKYIASVENWEGKNDVERFTAFYERYPHKALSSWSRFYIRHSTDMDTLVRKYKQRLRKAMNVPAAIPPIPQSEIAGSDTLPPALKRKNRYGGGEGIHSAKRSRATDSEENLPLSRGSVLISD
;
A
#
# COMPACT_ATOMS: atom_id res chain seq x y z
N MET A 1 -63.43 27.93 -33.44
CA MET A 1 -62.84 26.59 -33.67
C MET A 1 -61.53 26.53 -32.91
N PHE A 2 -61.51 25.86 -31.76
CA PHE A 2 -60.30 25.56 -30.99
C PHE A 2 -60.35 24.05 -30.67
N PRO A 3 -59.30 23.27 -30.98
CA PRO A 3 -59.30 21.85 -30.70
C PRO A 3 -58.98 21.57 -29.24
N THR A 4 -59.58 20.47 -28.82
CA THR A 4 -59.82 19.95 -27.48
C THR A 4 -58.60 19.27 -26.84
N SER A 5 -58.49 19.47 -25.52
CA SER A 5 -57.88 18.64 -24.47
C SER A 5 -57.12 17.37 -24.89
N SER A 6 -55.81 17.38 -24.67
CA SER A 6 -54.99 16.18 -24.52
C SER A 6 -55.34 15.43 -23.23
N ALA A 7 -55.67 14.14 -23.39
CA ALA A 7 -55.90 13.20 -22.31
C ALA A 7 -54.59 12.91 -21.55
N VAL A 8 -54.63 13.06 -20.23
CA VAL A 8 -53.59 12.61 -19.30
C VAL A 8 -53.61 11.07 -19.29
N GLY A 9 -52.56 10.46 -19.82
CA GLY A 9 -52.38 9.01 -19.81
C GLY A 9 -52.19 8.48 -18.37
N PRO A 10 -52.58 7.22 -18.10
CA PRO A 10 -52.46 6.63 -16.77
C PRO A 10 -50.98 6.56 -16.36
N SER A 11 -50.65 7.21 -15.25
CA SER A 11 -49.35 7.14 -14.59
C SER A 11 -48.97 5.66 -14.39
N THR A 12 -47.96 5.21 -15.12
CA THR A 12 -47.34 3.89 -14.90
C THR A 12 -46.92 3.80 -13.44
N PRO A 13 -47.35 2.75 -12.71
CA PRO A 13 -46.93 2.56 -11.33
C PRO A 13 -45.40 2.49 -11.30
N PHE A 14 -44.78 3.27 -10.42
CA PHE A 14 -43.35 3.22 -10.15
C PHE A 14 -42.98 1.76 -9.92
N ALA A 15 -42.22 1.18 -10.85
CA ALA A 15 -41.71 -0.17 -10.69
C ALA A 15 -40.85 -0.18 -9.43
N SER A 16 -41.32 -0.84 -8.38
CA SER A 16 -40.56 -1.03 -7.16
C SER A 16 -39.21 -1.64 -7.54
N SER A 17 -38.13 -0.89 -7.38
CA SER A 17 -36.78 -1.38 -7.60
C SER A 17 -36.61 -2.69 -6.83
N ALA A 18 -36.28 -3.76 -7.55
CA ALA A 18 -36.04 -5.05 -6.94
C ALA A 18 -34.95 -4.87 -5.87
N THR A 19 -35.21 -5.34 -4.65
CA THR A 19 -34.22 -5.26 -3.58
C THR A 19 -33.25 -6.42 -3.72
N PHE A 20 -31.95 -6.13 -3.59
CA PHE A 20 -30.95 -7.18 -3.57
C PHE A 20 -31.09 -8.06 -2.32
N THR A 21 -30.90 -9.35 -2.51
CA THR A 21 -30.98 -10.41 -1.50
C THR A 21 -29.60 -11.07 -1.31
N PRO A 22 -29.30 -11.71 -0.17
CA PRO A 22 -28.05 -12.45 0.01
C PRO A 22 -27.82 -13.57 -1.02
N THR A 23 -28.88 -14.05 -1.68
CA THR A 23 -28.78 -15.03 -2.78
C THR A 23 -28.08 -14.43 -4.01
N ASP A 24 -28.13 -13.10 -4.18
CA ASP A 24 -27.52 -12.39 -5.31
C ASP A 24 -25.99 -12.39 -5.25
N ASP A 25 -25.41 -12.54 -4.05
CA ASP A 25 -23.97 -12.76 -3.89
C ASP A 25 -23.49 -14.00 -4.63
N GLY A 26 -24.29 -15.07 -4.59
CA GLY A 26 -23.95 -16.34 -5.24
C GLY A 26 -23.93 -16.22 -6.76
N ILE A 27 -24.88 -15.46 -7.32
CA ILE A 27 -24.96 -15.17 -8.76
C ILE A 27 -23.74 -14.37 -9.19
N LEU A 28 -23.43 -13.30 -8.46
CA LEU A 28 -22.31 -12.43 -8.81
C LEU A 28 -20.96 -13.14 -8.60
N ALA A 29 -20.78 -13.89 -7.52
CA ALA A 29 -19.58 -14.68 -7.26
C ALA A 29 -19.36 -15.75 -8.33
N ARG A 30 -20.43 -16.41 -8.81
CA ARG A 30 -20.32 -17.41 -9.89
C ARG A 30 -19.95 -16.76 -11.21
N ALA A 31 -20.60 -15.66 -11.58
CA ALA A 31 -20.29 -14.92 -12.81
C ALA A 31 -18.85 -14.39 -12.83
N LEU A 32 -18.35 -13.90 -11.69
CA LEU A 32 -16.96 -13.45 -11.54
C LEU A 32 -15.94 -14.60 -11.56
N TYR A 33 -16.32 -15.78 -11.03
CA TYR A 33 -15.48 -16.97 -11.14
C TYR A 33 -15.39 -17.48 -12.59
N ASP A 34 -16.53 -17.57 -13.28
CA ASP A 34 -16.59 -18.06 -14.66
C ASP A 34 -15.89 -17.10 -15.64
N CYS A 35 -15.88 -15.79 -15.36
CA CYS A 35 -15.16 -14.82 -16.21
C CYS A 35 -13.64 -14.94 -16.08
N GLN A 36 -13.13 -15.32 -14.91
CA GLN A 36 -11.70 -15.59 -14.71
C GLN A 36 -11.25 -16.79 -15.56
N ALA A 37 -12.07 -17.84 -15.65
CA ALA A 37 -11.81 -18.99 -16.52
C ALA A 37 -11.92 -18.65 -18.02
N SER A 38 -12.81 -17.71 -18.37
CA SER A 38 -13.09 -17.32 -19.75
C SER A 38 -12.16 -16.20 -20.28
N GLY A 39 -11.30 -15.62 -19.43
CA GLY A 39 -10.42 -14.51 -19.79
C GLY A 39 -11.14 -13.19 -20.03
N ILE A 40 -12.37 -13.03 -19.51
CA ILE A 40 -13.19 -11.83 -19.67
C ILE A 40 -12.98 -10.91 -18.45
N SER A 41 -12.98 -9.59 -18.68
CA SER A 41 -12.85 -8.63 -17.57
C SER A 41 -14.04 -8.67 -16.61
N TYR A 42 -13.80 -8.37 -15.33
CA TYR A 42 -14.86 -8.35 -14.30
C TYR A 42 -15.98 -7.35 -14.65
N LYS A 43 -15.63 -6.22 -15.25
CA LYS A 43 -16.60 -5.22 -15.71
C LYS A 43 -17.57 -5.82 -16.72
N GLN A 44 -17.05 -6.54 -17.72
CA GLN A 44 -17.86 -7.16 -18.77
C GLN A 44 -18.71 -8.31 -18.22
N ALA A 45 -18.19 -9.07 -17.25
CA ALA A 45 -18.97 -10.11 -16.56
C ALA A 45 -20.17 -9.53 -15.79
N ILE A 46 -19.98 -8.41 -15.08
CA ILE A 46 -21.05 -7.72 -14.35
C ILE A 46 -22.05 -7.08 -15.31
N GLU A 47 -21.59 -6.50 -16.43
CA GLU A 47 -22.47 -6.00 -17.49
C GLU A 47 -23.30 -7.12 -18.14
N GLY A 48 -22.76 -8.34 -18.23
CA GLY A 48 -23.48 -9.53 -18.67
C GLY A 48 -24.61 -9.98 -17.73
N LEU A 49 -24.63 -9.51 -16.48
CA LEU A 49 -25.74 -9.75 -15.54
C LEU A 49 -26.90 -8.76 -15.71
N HIS A 50 -26.88 -7.92 -16.74
CA HIS A 50 -28.00 -7.04 -17.06
C HIS A 50 -29.31 -7.81 -17.20
N SER A 51 -30.38 -7.30 -16.58
CA SER A 51 -31.71 -7.92 -16.51
C SER A 51 -31.81 -9.20 -15.68
N VAL A 52 -30.72 -9.70 -15.09
CA VAL A 52 -30.80 -10.82 -14.15
C VAL A 52 -31.52 -10.35 -12.89
N LYS A 53 -32.65 -10.99 -12.57
CA LYS A 53 -33.58 -10.61 -11.48
C LYS A 53 -34.14 -9.18 -11.58
N GLY A 54 -34.16 -8.62 -12.80
CA GLY A 54 -34.68 -7.27 -13.02
C GLY A 54 -33.72 -6.15 -12.58
N HIS A 55 -32.47 -6.48 -12.24
CA HIS A 55 -31.44 -5.48 -11.96
C HIS A 55 -30.72 -5.06 -13.24
N SER A 56 -30.45 -3.77 -13.36
CA SER A 56 -29.59 -3.20 -14.38
C SER A 56 -28.12 -3.53 -14.12
N GLY A 57 -27.26 -3.36 -15.14
CA GLY A 57 -25.84 -3.64 -14.99
C GLY A 57 -25.15 -2.62 -14.06
N HIS A 58 -25.73 -1.43 -13.89
CA HIS A 58 -25.25 -0.43 -12.95
C HIS A 58 -25.56 -0.82 -11.51
N GLU A 59 -26.79 -1.27 -11.24
CA GLU A 59 -27.19 -1.75 -9.91
C GLU A 59 -26.32 -2.94 -9.46
N TRP A 60 -25.96 -3.85 -10.36
CA TRP A 60 -25.02 -4.94 -10.04
C TRP A 60 -23.60 -4.44 -9.73
N LYS A 61 -23.15 -3.37 -10.38
CA LYS A 61 -21.84 -2.75 -10.08
C LYS A 61 -21.85 -2.11 -8.69
N ASP A 62 -22.89 -1.34 -8.38
CA ASP A 62 -23.02 -0.67 -7.09
C ASP A 62 -23.13 -1.72 -5.97
N TYR A 63 -23.95 -2.75 -6.17
CA TYR A 63 -24.07 -3.86 -5.22
C TYR A 63 -22.75 -4.59 -4.98
N PHE A 64 -21.97 -4.84 -6.05
CA PHE A 64 -20.65 -5.47 -5.95
C PHE A 64 -19.68 -4.61 -5.14
N LEU A 65 -19.67 -3.29 -5.35
CA LEU A 65 -18.79 -2.38 -4.61
C LEU A 65 -19.11 -2.40 -3.12
N ASP A 66 -20.39 -2.35 -2.76
CA ASP A 66 -20.84 -2.38 -1.35
C ASP A 66 -20.56 -3.72 -0.66
N HIS A 67 -20.63 -4.84 -1.39
CA HIS A 67 -20.51 -6.19 -0.84
C HIS A 67 -19.23 -6.93 -1.24
N ARG A 68 -18.22 -6.18 -1.73
CA ARG A 68 -16.98 -6.72 -2.29
C ARG A 68 -16.28 -7.76 -1.39
N PRO A 69 -16.10 -7.54 -0.07
CA PRO A 69 -15.40 -8.51 0.78
C PRO A 69 -16.14 -9.84 0.89
N ARG A 70 -17.48 -9.80 0.98
CA ARG A 70 -18.34 -10.98 1.10
C ARG A 70 -18.33 -11.79 -0.20
N ILE A 71 -18.45 -11.11 -1.34
CA ILE A 71 -18.46 -11.73 -2.66
C ILE A 71 -17.10 -12.36 -2.97
N ASN A 72 -15.98 -11.68 -2.69
CA ASN A 72 -14.64 -12.25 -2.86
C ASN A 72 -14.44 -13.52 -2.02
N LYS A 73 -14.98 -13.57 -0.80
CA LYS A 73 -14.93 -14.78 0.04
C LYS A 73 -15.68 -15.96 -0.59
N LEU A 74 -16.79 -15.70 -1.27
CA LEU A 74 -17.53 -16.72 -2.03
C LEU A 74 -16.76 -17.16 -3.27
N ILE A 75 -16.16 -16.24 -4.02
CA ILE A 75 -15.30 -16.57 -5.17
C ILE A 75 -14.16 -17.50 -4.73
N ASN A 76 -13.47 -17.17 -3.64
CA ASN A 76 -12.41 -18.01 -3.09
C ASN A 76 -12.92 -19.40 -2.66
N ARG A 77 -14.14 -19.49 -2.11
CA ARG A 77 -14.76 -20.77 -1.77
C ARG A 77 -15.10 -21.61 -3.00
N ILE A 78 -15.47 -20.97 -4.12
CA ILE A 78 -15.74 -21.65 -5.39
C ILE A 78 -14.43 -22.13 -6.02
N ALA A 79 -13.39 -21.29 -6.00
CA ALA A 79 -12.07 -21.61 -6.55
C ALA A 79 -11.35 -22.72 -5.76
N TYR A 80 -11.52 -22.71 -4.44
CA TYR A 80 -10.99 -23.70 -3.52
C TYR A 80 -12.16 -24.29 -2.75
N PRO A 81 -12.89 -25.28 -3.33
CA PRO A 81 -13.89 -26.00 -2.58
C PRO A 81 -13.14 -26.62 -1.41
N ALA A 82 -13.32 -26.03 -0.21
CA ALA A 82 -12.69 -26.50 1.01
C ALA A 82 -12.95 -28.00 1.03
N GLY A 83 -11.86 -28.77 0.87
CA GLY A 83 -11.93 -30.17 0.52
C GLY A 83 -13.04 -30.78 1.34
N THR A 84 -14.08 -31.26 0.66
CA THR A 84 -15.07 -32.10 1.29
C THR A 84 -14.26 -33.20 1.91
N SER A 85 -13.96 -33.05 3.20
CA SER A 85 -13.68 -34.15 4.09
C SER A 85 -14.96 -34.97 4.02
N THR A 86 -15.03 -35.82 2.99
CA THR A 86 -15.74 -37.07 3.07
C THR A 86 -15.45 -37.57 4.47
N PRO A 87 -16.46 -37.71 5.35
CA PRO A 87 -16.23 -38.44 6.58
C PRO A 87 -15.69 -39.78 6.12
N GLU A 88 -14.39 -39.97 6.33
CA GLU A 88 -13.69 -41.20 6.06
C GLU A 88 -14.47 -42.23 6.89
N VAL A 89 -15.27 -43.02 6.18
CA VAL A 89 -15.95 -44.17 6.77
C VAL A 89 -14.82 -45.09 7.18
N PHE A 90 -14.41 -44.97 8.45
CA PHE A 90 -13.54 -45.92 9.08
C PHE A 90 -14.14 -47.31 8.81
N PRO A 91 -13.43 -48.21 8.11
CA PRO A 91 -13.89 -49.58 7.99
C PRO A 91 -13.94 -50.13 9.41
N PHE A 92 -15.15 -50.46 9.86
CA PHE A 92 -15.44 -51.11 11.11
C PHE A 92 -14.62 -52.40 11.17
N GLN A 93 -13.52 -52.37 11.93
CA GLN A 93 -12.69 -53.54 12.15
C GLN A 93 -13.48 -54.53 13.00
N ILE A 94 -14.02 -55.55 12.32
CA ILE A 94 -14.69 -56.70 12.91
C ILE A 94 -13.71 -57.37 13.89
N GLN A 95 -13.97 -57.24 15.19
CA GLN A 95 -13.37 -58.10 16.20
C GLN A 95 -14.21 -59.37 16.36
N PRO A 96 -13.60 -60.57 16.37
CA PRO A 96 -14.30 -61.79 16.71
C PRO A 96 -14.41 -61.97 18.23
N SER A 97 -15.66 -62.00 18.70
CA SER A 97 -16.22 -62.91 19.70
C SER A 97 -15.36 -63.36 20.89
N ARG A 98 -15.74 -62.87 22.08
CA ARG A 98 -15.79 -63.58 23.39
C ARG A 98 -16.46 -62.62 24.37
N SER A 99 -17.35 -62.97 25.29
CA SER A 99 -18.06 -64.18 25.67
C SER A 99 -18.82 -63.77 26.95
N MET A 100 -20.09 -64.18 27.06
CA MET A 100 -20.88 -64.36 28.29
C MET A 100 -21.53 -63.15 28.99
N GLN A 101 -22.87 -63.21 28.96
CA GLN A 101 -23.83 -62.98 30.05
C GLN A 101 -24.02 -61.51 30.48
N ARG A 102 -25.23 -60.97 30.63
CA ARG A 102 -26.37 -61.52 31.38
C ARG A 102 -27.62 -60.66 31.10
N LEU A 103 -28.77 -61.33 31.13
CA LEU A 103 -30.14 -60.85 30.95
C LEU A 103 -30.54 -59.68 31.88
N HIS A 104 -31.54 -58.89 31.46
CA HIS A 104 -32.74 -58.34 32.17
C HIS A 104 -33.25 -57.15 31.32
N VAL A 105 -34.37 -57.21 30.56
CA VAL A 105 -35.81 -57.25 30.91
C VAL A 105 -36.42 -55.86 31.22
N HIS A 106 -37.28 -55.44 30.27
CA HIS A 106 -38.46 -54.54 30.31
C HIS A 106 -38.33 -53.04 30.68
N SER A 107 -38.84 -52.17 29.78
CA SER A 107 -40.14 -51.48 29.92
C SER A 107 -40.15 -49.96 29.62
N THR A 108 -41.14 -49.58 28.79
CA THR A 108 -41.94 -48.32 28.81
C THR A 108 -41.29 -46.93 28.60
N ALA A 109 -41.51 -46.38 27.40
CA ALA A 109 -42.28 -45.15 27.04
C ALA A 109 -42.13 -43.79 27.81
N PRO A 110 -42.42 -42.63 27.16
CA PRO A 110 -41.83 -41.27 27.33
C PRO A 110 -42.71 -40.32 28.22
N PRO A 111 -42.45 -39.00 28.51
CA PRO A 111 -42.05 -37.87 27.63
C PRO A 111 -41.10 -36.77 28.22
N ALA A 112 -40.85 -35.73 27.40
CA ALA A 112 -39.98 -34.53 27.54
C ALA A 112 -40.31 -33.56 28.71
N PRO A 113 -39.91 -32.25 28.75
CA PRO A 113 -38.67 -31.53 28.39
C PRO A 113 -38.13 -30.64 29.56
N SER A 114 -36.84 -30.27 29.59
CA SER A 114 -36.35 -29.02 30.25
C SER A 114 -34.90 -28.76 29.81
N SER A 115 -34.62 -27.64 29.15
CA SER A 115 -34.23 -26.36 29.75
C SER A 115 -32.98 -26.48 30.63
N GLY A 116 -31.84 -26.06 30.08
CA GLY A 116 -30.56 -26.05 30.76
C GLY A 116 -29.50 -25.36 29.91
N ARG A 117 -29.62 -24.03 29.81
CA ARG A 117 -28.61 -23.13 29.23
C ARG A 117 -27.36 -23.18 30.09
N SER A 118 -26.44 -24.11 29.79
CA SER A 118 -25.13 -24.18 30.44
C SER A 118 -24.19 -23.18 29.79
N THR A 119 -23.98 -22.06 30.49
CA THR A 119 -22.88 -21.14 30.24
C THR A 119 -21.64 -21.73 30.89
N ILE A 120 -20.73 -22.28 30.08
CA ILE A 120 -19.39 -22.66 30.54
C ILE A 120 -18.39 -21.86 29.72
N ASN A 121 -18.03 -20.71 30.30
CA ASN A 121 -16.79 -20.00 30.01
C ASN A 121 -15.62 -20.93 30.38
N SER A 122 -15.18 -21.76 29.44
CA SER A 122 -13.86 -22.39 29.50
C SER A 122 -12.89 -21.52 28.70
N LEU A 123 -12.44 -20.44 29.34
CA LEU A 123 -11.25 -19.68 28.94
C LEU A 123 -10.02 -20.54 29.22
N THR A 124 -9.75 -21.50 28.34
CA THR A 124 -8.41 -22.07 28.20
C THR A 124 -7.67 -21.18 27.22
N ALA A 125 -6.98 -20.16 27.76
CA ALA A 125 -6.07 -19.33 26.99
C ALA A 125 -4.95 -20.21 26.44
N PHE A 126 -5.06 -20.60 25.17
CA PHE A 126 -3.91 -21.05 24.41
C PHE A 126 -2.93 -19.86 24.34
N PRO A 127 -1.64 -20.04 24.69
CA PRO A 127 -0.65 -18.99 24.47
C PRO A 127 -0.70 -18.65 22.98
N ALA A 128 -0.91 -17.38 22.66
CA ALA A 128 -0.86 -16.90 21.29
C ALA A 128 0.47 -17.37 20.67
N PRO A 129 0.45 -18.07 19.51
CA PRO A 129 1.69 -18.36 18.83
C PRO A 129 2.43 -17.03 18.64
N PRO A 130 3.74 -16.94 18.95
CA PRO A 130 4.47 -15.70 18.76
C PRO A 130 4.23 -15.29 17.31
N SER A 131 3.62 -14.13 17.12
CA SER A 131 3.45 -13.54 15.81
C SER A 131 4.85 -13.38 15.24
N ALA A 132 5.25 -14.33 14.39
CA ALA A 132 6.47 -14.31 13.63
C ALA A 132 6.31 -13.22 12.58
N SER A 133 6.31 -11.96 13.04
CA SER A 133 6.78 -10.86 12.25
C SER A 133 8.24 -11.22 11.96
N LEU A 134 8.42 -11.96 10.85
CA LEU A 134 9.70 -12.17 10.21
C LEU A 134 10.20 -10.76 9.93
N ARG A 135 10.89 -10.15 10.91
CA ARG A 135 11.94 -9.19 10.65
C ARG A 135 12.89 -9.96 9.75
N LEU A 136 12.63 -9.87 8.45
CA LEU A 136 13.41 -10.51 7.40
C LEU A 136 14.79 -9.89 7.51
N ALA A 137 15.61 -10.47 8.38
CA ALA A 137 17.03 -10.19 8.46
C ALA A 137 17.55 -10.42 7.05
N VAL A 138 18.18 -9.40 6.48
CA VAL A 138 18.83 -9.55 5.17
C VAL A 138 19.82 -10.71 5.36
N PRO A 139 19.66 -11.83 4.65
CA PRO A 139 20.57 -12.95 4.81
C PRO A 139 21.97 -12.46 4.46
N GLU A 140 22.94 -12.82 5.29
CA GLU A 140 24.34 -12.48 5.06
C GLU A 140 24.76 -12.98 3.67
N THR A 141 25.41 -12.10 2.90
CA THR A 141 25.83 -12.39 1.55
C THR A 141 26.75 -13.62 1.56
N PRO A 142 26.43 -14.70 0.84
CA PRO A 142 27.25 -15.89 0.86
C PRO A 142 28.62 -15.59 0.23
N SER A 143 29.71 -16.00 0.90
CA SER A 143 31.08 -15.76 0.40
C SER A 143 31.42 -16.58 -0.86
N ARG A 144 30.62 -17.60 -1.20
CA ARG A 144 30.83 -18.49 -2.34
C ARG A 144 29.57 -18.55 -3.19
N GLU A 145 29.77 -18.76 -4.49
CA GLU A 145 28.66 -19.02 -5.42
C GLU A 145 27.81 -20.19 -4.90
N PRO A 146 26.49 -20.03 -4.75
CA PRO A 146 25.65 -21.09 -4.22
C PRO A 146 25.54 -22.24 -5.21
N SER A 147 25.48 -23.47 -4.69
CA SER A 147 25.30 -24.67 -5.52
C SER A 147 23.85 -24.79 -6.01
N PRO A 148 23.61 -25.12 -7.29
CA PRO A 148 22.25 -25.24 -7.83
C PRO A 148 21.49 -26.40 -7.19
N PRO A 149 20.17 -26.25 -6.99
CA PRO A 149 19.33 -27.28 -6.39
C PRO A 149 19.19 -28.45 -7.35
N THR A 150 19.40 -29.67 -6.84
CA THR A 150 19.30 -30.92 -7.63
C THR A 150 17.92 -31.56 -7.52
N GLU A 151 17.12 -31.18 -6.53
CA GLU A 151 15.82 -31.76 -6.27
C GLU A 151 14.75 -31.15 -7.18
N VAL A 152 14.23 -31.95 -8.11
CA VAL A 152 13.16 -31.54 -9.03
C VAL A 152 11.85 -32.22 -8.61
N VAL A 153 10.90 -31.43 -8.11
CA VAL A 153 9.55 -31.91 -7.78
C VAL A 153 8.62 -31.65 -8.96
N THR A 154 8.32 -32.71 -9.71
CA THR A 154 7.37 -32.65 -10.83
C THR A 154 5.93 -32.64 -10.33
N THR A 155 5.11 -31.68 -10.79
CA THR A 155 3.68 -31.65 -10.45
C THR A 155 2.87 -32.36 -11.53
N SER A 156 1.91 -33.20 -11.11
CA SER A 156 1.07 -34.03 -12.00
C SER A 156 0.30 -33.24 -13.07
N LEU A 157 0.13 -31.93 -12.87
CA LEU A 157 -0.72 -31.04 -13.68
C LEU A 157 0.03 -30.16 -14.69
N ARG A 158 1.35 -30.38 -14.89
CA ARG A 158 2.26 -29.73 -15.88
C ARG A 158 3.23 -28.73 -15.23
N GLY A 159 4.52 -29.07 -15.28
CA GLY A 159 5.63 -28.23 -14.82
C GLY A 159 6.28 -28.71 -13.52
N ASN A 160 7.45 -28.15 -13.23
CA ASN A 160 8.18 -28.38 -12.00
C ASN A 160 7.70 -27.37 -10.96
N SER A 161 7.41 -27.83 -9.74
CA SER A 161 7.09 -26.94 -8.62
C SER A 161 8.38 -26.38 -8.03
N PHE A 162 8.35 -25.12 -7.61
CA PHE A 162 9.43 -24.53 -6.84
C PHE A 162 9.52 -25.21 -5.47
N THR A 163 10.69 -25.77 -5.19
CA THR A 163 11.02 -26.32 -3.88
C THR A 163 11.49 -25.21 -2.94
N PRO A 164 11.51 -25.46 -1.61
CA PRO A 164 12.19 -24.56 -0.68
C PRO A 164 13.68 -24.36 -1.03
N ALA A 165 14.33 -25.40 -1.56
CA ALA A 165 15.72 -25.33 -2.02
C ALA A 165 15.90 -24.38 -3.22
N ASP A 166 14.96 -24.38 -4.17
CA ASP A 166 14.95 -23.42 -5.30
C ASP A 166 14.86 -21.98 -4.81
N THR A 167 14.01 -21.74 -3.81
CA THR A 167 13.81 -20.40 -3.24
C THR A 167 15.05 -19.92 -2.50
N GLN A 168 15.68 -20.78 -1.71
CA GLN A 168 16.94 -20.45 -1.04
C GLN A 168 18.09 -20.23 -2.03
N PHE A 169 18.21 -21.09 -3.04
CA PHE A 169 19.20 -20.92 -4.10
C PHE A 169 19.02 -19.58 -4.82
N MET A 170 17.80 -19.23 -5.21
CA MET A 170 17.47 -17.95 -5.85
C MET A 170 17.90 -16.76 -4.98
N ILE A 171 17.52 -16.73 -3.69
CA ILE A 171 17.86 -15.62 -2.78
C ILE A 171 19.38 -15.51 -2.63
N ASN A 172 20.07 -16.63 -2.35
CA ASN A 172 21.52 -16.65 -2.17
C ASN A 172 22.26 -16.26 -3.44
N TYR A 173 21.79 -16.71 -4.61
CA TYR A 173 22.40 -16.42 -5.90
C TYR A 173 22.27 -14.95 -6.26
N ILE A 174 21.10 -14.35 -6.04
CA ILE A 174 20.90 -12.91 -6.25
C ILE A 174 21.78 -12.11 -5.30
N SER A 175 21.80 -12.42 -4.00
CA SER A 175 22.67 -11.73 -3.04
C SER A 175 24.14 -11.83 -3.44
N TRP A 176 24.61 -13.02 -3.84
CA TRP A 176 25.96 -13.24 -4.31
C TRP A 176 26.25 -12.39 -5.55
N GLU A 177 25.42 -12.50 -6.59
CA GLU A 177 25.65 -11.82 -7.87
C GLU A 177 25.61 -10.29 -7.70
N MET A 178 24.70 -9.76 -6.90
CA MET A 178 24.61 -8.31 -6.65
C MET A 178 25.80 -7.75 -5.90
N SER A 179 26.47 -8.55 -5.07
CA SER A 179 27.72 -8.10 -4.44
C SER A 179 28.91 -8.04 -5.41
N HIS A 180 28.80 -8.70 -6.57
CA HIS A 180 29.80 -8.64 -7.64
C HIS A 180 29.44 -7.56 -8.68
N ASP A 181 28.17 -7.47 -9.07
CA ASP A 181 27.66 -6.51 -10.04
C ASP A 181 26.28 -5.96 -9.63
N SER A 182 26.28 -4.75 -9.06
CA SER A 182 25.06 -4.04 -8.65
C SER A 182 24.25 -3.49 -9.82
N SER A 183 24.79 -3.48 -11.05
CA SER A 183 24.10 -2.95 -12.23
C SER A 183 23.09 -3.94 -12.85
N LEU A 184 23.06 -5.18 -12.35
CA LEU A 184 22.22 -6.24 -12.90
C LEU A 184 20.73 -5.98 -12.67
N THR A 185 19.96 -6.13 -13.73
CA THR A 185 18.49 -6.04 -13.67
C THR A 185 17.87 -7.38 -13.24
N LYS A 186 16.70 -7.34 -12.59
CA LYS A 186 15.92 -8.55 -12.24
C LYS A 186 15.72 -9.48 -13.44
N SER A 187 15.56 -8.95 -14.66
CA SER A 187 15.43 -9.77 -15.86
C SER A 187 16.71 -10.55 -16.16
N LYS A 188 17.87 -9.90 -16.10
CA LYS A 188 19.15 -10.55 -16.36
C LYS A 188 19.46 -11.63 -15.33
N LEU A 189 19.12 -11.39 -14.06
CA LEU A 189 19.23 -12.38 -13.00
C LEU A 189 18.36 -13.62 -13.26
N CYS A 190 17.13 -13.45 -13.77
CA CYS A 190 16.27 -14.59 -14.17
C CYS A 190 16.89 -15.41 -15.31
N ASP A 191 17.49 -14.75 -16.31
CA ASP A 191 18.16 -15.43 -17.42
C ASP A 191 19.38 -16.24 -16.93
N MET A 192 20.11 -15.71 -15.94
CA MET A 192 21.26 -16.39 -15.33
C MET A 192 20.83 -17.58 -14.45
N LEU A 193 19.73 -17.43 -13.71
CA LEU A 193 19.15 -18.52 -12.93
C LEU A 193 18.69 -19.68 -13.82
N GLU A 194 18.14 -19.42 -15.00
CA GLU A 194 17.79 -20.49 -15.95
C GLU A 194 19.01 -21.30 -16.38
N VAL A 195 20.14 -20.64 -16.64
CA VAL A 195 21.39 -21.33 -17.01
C VAL A 195 21.91 -22.19 -15.86
N LYS A 196 21.79 -21.71 -14.61
CA LYS A 196 22.27 -22.43 -13.42
C LYS A 196 21.31 -23.52 -12.93
N ALA A 197 20.01 -23.32 -13.12
CA ALA A 197 18.92 -24.17 -12.67
C ALA A 197 17.91 -24.38 -13.82
N PRO A 198 18.27 -25.19 -14.84
CA PRO A 198 17.53 -25.32 -16.09
C PRO A 198 16.18 -26.05 -15.94
N HIS A 199 15.88 -26.60 -14.76
CA HIS A 199 14.58 -27.18 -14.45
C HIS A 199 13.47 -26.13 -14.27
N HIS A 200 13.82 -24.85 -14.17
CA HIS A 200 12.88 -23.73 -14.19
C HIS A 200 13.30 -22.71 -15.27
N PRO A 201 12.44 -22.37 -16.25
CA PRO A 201 12.77 -21.36 -17.25
C PRO A 201 12.78 -19.94 -16.64
N ALA A 202 13.46 -18.98 -17.27
CA ALA A 202 13.56 -17.60 -16.77
C ALA A 202 12.21 -16.94 -16.55
N SER A 203 11.19 -17.30 -17.34
CA SER A 203 9.82 -16.83 -17.15
C SER A 203 9.19 -17.34 -15.85
N SER A 204 9.47 -18.59 -15.48
CA SER A 204 9.04 -19.20 -14.21
C SER A 204 9.75 -18.52 -13.03
N TRP A 205 11.06 -18.31 -13.14
CA TRP A 205 11.84 -17.57 -12.14
C TRP A 205 11.32 -16.15 -11.93
N ARG A 206 11.02 -15.42 -13.01
CA ARG A 206 10.46 -14.07 -12.92
C ARG A 206 9.12 -14.03 -12.19
N GLN A 207 8.28 -15.04 -12.40
CA GLN A 207 7.00 -15.15 -11.70
C GLN A 207 7.22 -15.47 -10.21
N HIS A 208 8.14 -16.39 -9.90
CA HIS A 208 8.48 -16.76 -8.51
C HIS A 208 9.08 -15.58 -7.73
N MET A 209 9.98 -14.83 -8.37
CA MET A 209 10.57 -13.61 -7.80
C MET A 209 9.53 -12.57 -7.39
N ARG A 210 8.41 -12.44 -8.12
CA ARG A 210 7.33 -11.50 -7.73
C ARG A 210 6.73 -11.83 -6.36
N GLY A 211 6.73 -13.10 -5.96
CA GLY A 211 6.28 -13.53 -4.63
C GLY A 211 7.31 -13.23 -3.53
N SER A 212 8.60 -13.23 -3.88
CA SER A 212 9.73 -12.93 -2.98
C SER A 212 10.27 -11.49 -3.13
N ASP A 213 9.50 -10.61 -3.78
CA ASP A 213 9.98 -9.31 -4.26
C ASP A 213 10.42 -8.41 -3.10
N SER A 214 9.73 -8.47 -1.96
CA SER A 214 10.09 -7.69 -0.77
C SER A 214 11.47 -8.04 -0.22
N ILE A 215 11.87 -9.31 -0.28
CA ILE A 215 13.20 -9.76 0.17
C ILE A 215 14.25 -9.37 -0.85
N ILE A 216 13.96 -9.58 -2.13
CA ILE A 216 14.88 -9.26 -3.23
C ILE A 216 15.13 -7.75 -3.29
N GLU A 217 14.09 -6.93 -3.23
CA GLU A 217 14.23 -5.47 -3.21
C GLU A 217 15.02 -5.00 -1.99
N LYS A 218 14.82 -5.63 -0.83
CA LYS A 218 15.63 -5.32 0.35
C LYS A 218 17.11 -5.64 0.16
N ILE A 219 17.44 -6.74 -0.52
CA ILE A 219 18.82 -7.08 -0.89
C ILE A 219 19.37 -6.06 -1.89
N MET A 220 18.59 -5.72 -2.92
CA MET A 220 18.97 -4.71 -3.93
C MET A 220 19.29 -3.35 -3.27
N HIS A 221 18.44 -2.91 -2.36
CA HIS A 221 18.63 -1.65 -1.64
C HIS A 221 19.82 -1.68 -0.66
N ALA A 222 20.03 -2.79 0.05
CA ALA A 222 21.15 -2.90 0.99
C ALA A 222 22.52 -2.77 0.29
N VAL A 223 22.67 -3.33 -0.91
CA VAL A 223 23.91 -3.23 -1.70
C VAL A 223 24.16 -1.79 -2.19
N ASP A 224 23.11 -1.07 -2.58
CA ASP A 224 23.20 0.33 -2.98
C ASP A 224 23.57 1.25 -1.79
N GLU A 225 23.06 0.94 -0.60
CA GLU A 225 23.40 1.67 0.64
C GLU A 225 24.85 1.43 1.06
N ASP A 226 25.36 0.20 0.98
CA ASP A 226 26.77 -0.10 1.30
C ASP A 226 27.74 0.58 0.32
N SER A 227 27.34 0.74 -0.95
CA SER A 227 28.12 1.51 -1.93
C SER A 227 28.15 3.01 -1.63
N SER A 228 27.15 3.52 -0.90
CA SER A 228 26.97 4.95 -0.61
C SER A 228 27.39 5.34 0.81
N SER A 229 27.48 4.39 1.74
CA SER A 229 27.65 4.64 3.18
C SER A 229 29.08 4.95 3.64
N SER A 230 30.04 5.07 2.72
CA SER A 230 31.36 5.66 3.02
C SER A 230 31.33 7.19 3.20
N ALA A 231 30.20 7.86 2.93
CA ALA A 231 30.06 9.28 3.20
C ALA A 231 28.68 9.60 3.82
N SER A 232 28.70 10.12 5.04
CA SER A 232 27.55 10.75 5.71
C SER A 232 26.55 9.81 6.39
N ARG A 233 26.91 9.36 7.60
CA ARG A 233 25.94 8.99 8.63
C ARG A 233 25.27 10.25 9.18
N THR A 234 24.17 10.69 8.55
CA THR A 234 23.15 11.52 9.22
C THR A 234 21.87 10.69 9.32
N SER A 235 21.78 9.94 10.42
CA SER A 235 20.63 9.15 10.82
C SER A 235 19.42 10.06 11.03
N SER A 236 18.53 10.19 10.04
CA SER A 236 17.16 10.68 10.27
C SER A 236 16.22 9.49 10.35
N GLU A 237 16.07 9.01 11.57
CA GLU A 237 15.11 8.01 12.02
C GLU A 237 13.69 8.60 11.89
N TYR A 238 13.02 8.32 10.77
CA TYR A 238 11.58 8.49 10.63
C TYR A 238 10.98 7.15 10.22
N ASP A 239 10.58 6.38 11.23
CA ASP A 239 9.67 5.25 11.09
C ASP A 239 8.33 5.73 10.49
N GLN A 240 8.02 5.32 9.27
CA GLN A 240 6.66 5.39 8.73
C GLN A 240 5.94 4.06 8.94
N ASP A 241 5.41 3.92 10.16
CA ASP A 241 4.34 2.99 10.48
C ASP A 241 3.04 3.49 9.83
N PHE A 242 2.72 2.99 8.63
CA PHE A 242 1.42 3.21 7.98
C PHE A 242 0.35 2.35 8.66
N SER A 243 0.06 2.71 9.90
CA SER A 243 -1.14 2.27 10.61
C SER A 243 -2.35 2.97 9.99
N ASN A 244 -3.24 2.15 9.44
CA ASN A 244 -4.53 2.51 8.86
C ASN A 244 -5.43 3.17 9.93
N LYS A 245 -5.21 4.46 10.19
CA LYS A 245 -5.96 5.22 11.20
C LYS A 245 -7.26 5.71 10.58
N SER A 246 -8.33 5.03 10.98
CA SER A 246 -9.72 5.45 10.81
C SER A 246 -9.86 6.93 11.17
N PHE A 247 -10.22 7.73 10.15
CA PHE A 247 -10.54 9.15 10.23
C PHE A 247 -11.71 9.34 11.20
N GLN A 248 -11.44 9.93 12.36
CA GLN A 248 -12.46 10.42 13.28
C GLN A 248 -12.02 11.81 13.73
N ASP A 249 -12.74 12.82 13.21
CA ASP A 249 -12.80 14.22 13.62
C ASP A 249 -11.58 14.75 14.39
N GLN A 250 -10.54 15.14 13.64
CA GLN A 250 -9.41 15.85 14.21
C GLN A 250 -9.55 17.33 13.91
N ASP A 251 -9.85 18.03 15.00
CA ASP A 251 -9.92 19.48 15.19
C ASP A 251 -8.79 20.21 14.44
N ASP A 252 -9.22 21.21 13.68
CA ASP A 252 -8.50 21.95 12.63
C ASP A 252 -7.49 22.91 13.27
N SER A 253 -6.47 22.35 13.90
CA SER A 253 -5.26 23.10 14.25
C SER A 253 -4.54 23.43 12.94
N GLU A 254 -4.93 24.55 12.31
CA GLU A 254 -4.20 25.24 11.25
C GLU A 254 -2.83 25.66 11.81
N GLU A 255 -1.93 24.69 12.07
CA GLU A 255 -0.51 24.96 12.30
C GLU A 255 0.04 25.49 10.97
N ASP A 256 0.00 26.82 10.87
CA ASP A 256 1.02 27.73 10.38
C ASP A 256 2.09 27.13 9.45
N LEU A 257 1.65 26.49 8.36
CA LEU A 257 2.47 26.30 7.15
C LEU A 257 2.57 27.62 6.38
N GLU A 258 2.61 28.76 7.07
CA GLU A 258 2.86 30.08 6.48
C GLU A 258 4.36 30.20 6.20
N SER A 259 4.67 30.75 5.03
CA SER A 259 6.00 31.19 4.57
C SER A 259 6.93 30.24 3.80
N GLU A 260 6.49 29.05 3.34
CA GLU A 260 7.26 28.38 2.28
C GLU A 260 7.06 29.12 0.95
N ASP A 261 7.97 30.06 0.70
CA ASP A 261 8.05 30.89 -0.49
C ASP A 261 8.17 30.00 -1.74
N SER A 262 7.28 30.24 -2.70
CA SER A 262 7.11 29.39 -3.88
C SER A 262 8.35 29.31 -4.78
N ALA A 263 9.28 30.25 -4.66
CA ALA A 263 10.48 30.29 -5.47
C ALA A 263 11.50 29.21 -5.06
N GLU A 264 11.51 28.83 -3.77
CA GLU A 264 12.48 27.85 -3.27
C GLU A 264 12.10 26.41 -3.70
N ASP A 265 10.80 26.14 -3.83
CA ASP A 265 10.29 24.84 -4.28
C ASP A 265 10.76 24.48 -5.70
N GLU A 266 10.89 25.45 -6.60
CA GLU A 266 11.38 25.21 -7.98
C GLU A 266 12.85 24.75 -7.99
N HIS A 267 13.66 25.24 -7.05
CA HIS A 267 15.07 24.84 -6.91
C HIS A 267 15.25 23.52 -6.16
N ASN A 268 14.30 23.15 -5.29
CA ASN A 268 14.34 21.94 -4.47
C ASN A 268 13.60 20.74 -5.10
N MET A 269 13.30 20.80 -6.41
CA MET A 269 12.73 19.68 -7.14
C MET A 269 13.68 18.49 -7.21
N GLY A 270 13.14 17.28 -7.07
CA GLY A 270 13.93 16.07 -7.15
C GLY A 270 14.47 15.79 -8.56
N SER A 271 15.50 14.95 -8.64
CA SER A 271 16.02 14.45 -9.92
C SER A 271 14.95 13.68 -10.73
N GLN A 272 15.26 13.28 -11.97
CA GLN A 272 14.31 12.61 -12.88
C GLN A 272 13.61 11.37 -12.27
N ARG A 273 14.24 10.71 -11.28
CA ARG A 273 13.73 9.47 -10.67
C ARG A 273 13.14 9.66 -9.27
N VAL A 274 13.52 10.70 -8.55
CA VAL A 274 13.14 10.91 -7.15
C VAL A 274 12.13 12.05 -7.06
N TYR A 275 11.06 11.87 -6.29
CA TYR A 275 10.09 12.91 -6.01
C TYR A 275 10.29 13.45 -4.59
N THR A 276 10.54 14.74 -4.47
CA THR A 276 10.73 15.45 -3.20
C THR A 276 9.40 16.02 -2.69
N ALA A 277 9.43 16.62 -1.50
CA ALA A 277 8.28 17.37 -0.98
C ALA A 277 7.93 18.58 -1.86
N ALA A 278 8.95 19.25 -2.43
CA ALA A 278 8.76 20.36 -3.34
C ALA A 278 8.01 19.96 -4.62
N ASP A 279 8.31 18.78 -5.20
CA ASP A 279 7.58 18.23 -6.34
C ASP A 279 6.07 18.09 -6.03
N ARG A 280 5.71 17.64 -4.82
CA ARG A 280 4.31 17.53 -4.37
C ARG A 280 3.66 18.90 -4.22
N ARG A 281 4.34 19.85 -3.58
CA ARG A 281 3.82 21.21 -3.35
C ARG A 281 3.58 21.95 -4.66
N LEU A 282 4.53 21.91 -5.60
CA LEU A 282 4.40 22.52 -6.93
C LEU A 282 3.25 21.91 -7.72
N LEU A 283 3.15 20.58 -7.74
CA LEU A 283 2.08 19.91 -8.47
C LEU A 283 0.71 20.20 -7.82
N ALA A 284 0.61 20.19 -6.50
CA ALA A 284 -0.64 20.50 -5.79
C ALA A 284 -1.05 21.96 -6.02
N LYS A 285 -0.09 22.89 -6.00
CA LYS A 285 -0.32 24.30 -6.33
C LYS A 285 -0.82 24.48 -7.76
N TYR A 286 -0.22 23.77 -8.71
CA TYR A 286 -0.68 23.77 -10.10
C TYR A 286 -2.12 23.23 -10.21
N ILE A 287 -2.43 22.09 -9.62
CA ILE A 287 -3.79 21.51 -9.61
C ILE A 287 -4.80 22.49 -8.99
N ALA A 288 -4.43 23.18 -7.90
CA ALA A 288 -5.28 24.17 -7.26
C ALA A 288 -5.58 25.38 -8.17
N SER A 289 -4.66 25.74 -9.06
CA SER A 289 -4.81 26.85 -10.02
C SER A 289 -5.62 26.49 -11.26
N VAL A 290 -5.74 25.20 -11.61
CA VAL A 290 -6.44 24.75 -12.81
C VAL A 290 -7.93 24.58 -12.53
N GLU A 291 -8.76 25.32 -13.27
CA GLU A 291 -10.21 25.13 -13.24
C GLU A 291 -10.63 23.80 -13.88
N ASN A 292 -11.67 23.19 -13.29
CA ASN A 292 -12.26 21.92 -13.74
C ASN A 292 -11.21 20.78 -13.91
N TRP A 293 -10.30 20.64 -12.95
CA TRP A 293 -9.27 19.58 -12.95
C TRP A 293 -9.85 18.18 -13.21
N GLU A 294 -10.96 17.84 -12.55
CA GLU A 294 -11.59 16.52 -12.65
C GLU A 294 -12.17 16.22 -14.04
N GLY A 295 -12.62 17.23 -14.79
CA GLY A 295 -13.18 17.04 -16.13
C GLY A 295 -12.15 16.84 -17.25
N LYS A 296 -10.87 17.10 -17.00
CA LYS A 296 -9.79 16.99 -18.01
C LYS A 296 -9.25 15.57 -18.10
N ASN A 297 -8.78 15.17 -19.29
CA ASN A 297 -8.05 13.91 -19.42
C ASN A 297 -6.62 14.04 -18.84
N ASP A 298 -5.98 12.91 -18.52
CA ASP A 298 -4.65 12.92 -17.89
C ASP A 298 -3.59 13.63 -18.73
N VAL A 299 -3.66 13.52 -20.06
CA VAL A 299 -2.71 14.21 -20.94
C VAL A 299 -2.89 15.72 -20.79
N GLU A 300 -4.09 16.25 -20.97
CA GLU A 300 -4.46 17.66 -20.82
C GLU A 300 -4.15 18.22 -19.44
N ARG A 301 -4.39 17.42 -18.39
CA ARG A 301 -4.09 17.78 -17.00
C ARG A 301 -2.61 18.12 -16.83
N PHE A 302 -1.73 17.27 -17.33
CA PHE A 302 -0.29 17.36 -17.06
C PHE A 302 0.51 18.02 -18.18
N THR A 303 -0.02 18.24 -19.39
CA THR A 303 0.73 18.88 -20.49
C THR A 303 1.29 20.24 -20.11
N ALA A 304 0.46 21.16 -19.62
CA ALA A 304 0.93 22.52 -19.27
C ALA A 304 1.88 22.52 -18.05
N PHE A 305 1.79 21.52 -17.18
CA PHE A 305 2.74 21.34 -16.08
C PHE A 305 4.08 20.81 -16.58
N TYR A 306 4.05 19.82 -17.48
CA TYR A 306 5.24 19.23 -18.09
C TYR A 306 6.04 20.25 -18.91
N GLU A 307 5.36 21.15 -19.62
CA GLU A 307 6.02 22.24 -20.36
C GLU A 307 6.87 23.16 -19.46
N ARG A 308 6.46 23.33 -18.19
CA ARG A 308 7.22 24.10 -17.19
C ARG A 308 8.33 23.28 -16.55
N TYR A 309 8.11 21.97 -16.40
CA TYR A 309 9.02 21.06 -15.68
C TYR A 309 9.38 19.82 -16.52
N PRO A 310 10.17 20.00 -17.60
CA PRO A 310 10.41 18.93 -18.59
C PRO A 310 11.38 17.84 -18.10
N HIS A 311 12.00 18.00 -16.92
CA HIS A 311 12.98 17.06 -16.38
C HIS A 311 12.37 15.72 -15.91
N LYS A 312 11.04 15.62 -15.78
CA LYS A 312 10.32 14.36 -15.54
C LYS A 312 9.30 14.12 -16.65
N ALA A 313 9.15 12.87 -17.09
CA ALA A 313 8.20 12.52 -18.14
C ALA A 313 6.75 12.74 -17.71
N LEU A 314 5.88 13.09 -18.67
CA LEU A 314 4.45 13.34 -18.43
C LEU A 314 3.74 12.14 -17.78
N SER A 315 4.03 10.92 -18.23
CA SER A 315 3.47 9.70 -17.64
C SER A 315 3.96 9.44 -16.21
N SER A 316 5.14 9.94 -15.85
CA SER A 316 5.67 9.86 -14.50
C SER A 316 4.89 10.76 -13.54
N TRP A 317 4.54 11.99 -13.98
CA TRP A 317 3.70 12.91 -13.20
C TRP A 317 2.29 12.36 -12.94
N SER A 318 1.63 11.78 -13.95
CA SER A 318 0.31 11.15 -13.77
C SER A 318 0.36 9.99 -12.76
N ARG A 319 1.34 9.08 -12.89
CA ARG A 319 1.51 7.98 -11.93
C ARG A 319 1.82 8.47 -10.52
N PHE A 320 2.63 9.52 -10.41
CA PHE A 320 2.97 10.14 -9.14
C PHE A 320 1.72 10.71 -8.45
N TYR A 321 0.89 11.44 -9.19
CA TYR A 321 -0.40 11.93 -8.70
C TYR A 321 -1.32 10.80 -8.23
N ILE A 322 -1.50 9.75 -9.03
CA ILE A 322 -2.36 8.60 -8.69
C ILE A 322 -1.88 7.91 -7.41
N ARG A 323 -0.56 7.74 -7.24
CA ARG A 323 0.03 7.09 -6.06
C ARG A 323 -0.14 7.91 -4.78
N HIS A 324 -0.13 9.24 -4.90
CA HIS A 324 -0.19 10.17 -3.77
C HIS A 324 -1.48 11.00 -3.75
N SER A 325 -2.58 10.47 -4.30
CA SER A 325 -3.78 11.27 -4.54
C SER A 325 -4.36 11.84 -3.25
N THR A 326 -4.37 11.08 -2.15
CA THR A 326 -4.88 11.51 -0.83
C THR A 326 -4.12 12.72 -0.27
N ASP A 327 -2.79 12.65 -0.32
CA ASP A 327 -1.91 13.70 0.21
C ASP A 327 -2.00 14.94 -0.68
N MET A 328 -2.04 14.72 -2.00
CA MET A 328 -2.19 15.77 -3.00
C MET A 328 -3.52 16.49 -2.85
N ASP A 329 -4.64 15.78 -2.68
CA ASP A 329 -5.97 16.38 -2.52
C ASP A 329 -6.04 17.25 -1.26
N THR A 330 -5.36 16.83 -0.19
CA THR A 330 -5.24 17.61 1.04
C THR A 330 -4.47 18.92 0.79
N LEU A 331 -3.33 18.86 0.10
CA LEU A 331 -2.55 20.05 -0.28
C LEU A 331 -3.33 20.97 -1.23
N VAL A 332 -4.00 20.39 -2.24
CA VAL A 332 -4.83 21.13 -3.20
C VAL A 332 -5.95 21.88 -2.48
N ARG A 333 -6.61 21.25 -1.51
CA ARG A 333 -7.64 21.90 -0.68
C ARG A 333 -7.08 23.11 0.06
N LYS A 334 -5.91 22.96 0.69
CA LYS A 334 -5.20 24.05 1.39
C LYS A 334 -4.85 25.19 0.43
N TYR A 335 -4.27 24.90 -0.74
CA TYR A 335 -3.94 25.92 -1.73
C TYR A 335 -5.18 26.64 -2.28
N LYS A 336 -6.27 25.92 -2.57
CA LYS A 336 -7.55 26.53 -2.99
C LYS A 336 -8.12 27.46 -1.91
N GLN A 337 -8.06 27.06 -0.65
CA GLN A 337 -8.50 27.89 0.48
C GLN A 337 -7.65 29.16 0.58
N ARG A 338 -6.32 29.06 0.44
CA ARG A 338 -5.41 30.22 0.41
C ARG A 338 -5.70 31.15 -0.77
N LEU A 339 -5.92 30.61 -1.97
CA LEU A 339 -6.30 31.42 -3.14
C LEU A 339 -7.61 32.17 -2.90
N ARG A 340 -8.61 31.52 -2.31
CA ARG A 340 -9.87 32.18 -1.92
C ARG A 340 -9.66 33.26 -0.85
N LYS A 341 -8.86 32.99 0.19
CA LYS A 341 -8.51 33.96 1.24
C LYS A 341 -7.82 35.19 0.60
N ALA A 342 -6.84 34.98 -0.28
CA ALA A 342 -6.11 36.04 -0.98
C ALA A 342 -7.01 36.89 -1.91
N MET A 343 -7.95 36.27 -2.62
CA MET A 343 -8.93 37.00 -3.46
C MET A 343 -9.95 37.78 -2.62
N ASN A 344 -10.20 37.35 -1.38
CA ASN A 344 -11.13 38.00 -0.47
C ASN A 344 -10.46 39.02 0.48
N VAL A 345 -9.13 39.20 0.40
CA VAL A 345 -8.48 40.33 1.08
C VAL A 345 -8.99 41.59 0.39
N PRO A 346 -9.80 42.43 1.07
CA PRO A 346 -10.32 43.65 0.45
C PRO A 346 -9.12 44.46 0.01
N ALA A 347 -9.09 44.81 -1.29
CA ALA A 347 -8.00 45.54 -1.93
C ALA A 347 -7.51 46.62 -0.96
N ALA A 348 -6.34 46.38 -0.36
CA ALA A 348 -5.80 47.23 0.67
C ALA A 348 -5.86 48.66 0.14
N ILE A 349 -6.49 49.54 0.92
CA ILE A 349 -6.69 50.96 0.61
C ILE A 349 -5.41 51.44 -0.09
N PRO A 350 -5.52 51.96 -1.34
CA PRO A 350 -4.34 52.35 -2.10
C PRO A 350 -3.47 53.23 -1.21
N PRO A 351 -2.13 53.00 -1.18
CA PRO A 351 -1.24 53.76 -0.32
C PRO A 351 -1.52 55.24 -0.55
N ILE A 352 -2.00 55.90 0.50
CA ILE A 352 -2.33 57.32 0.45
C ILE A 352 -1.06 58.01 -0.05
N PRO A 353 -1.11 58.75 -1.17
CA PRO A 353 0.07 59.37 -1.74
C PRO A 353 0.72 60.26 -0.68
N GLN A 354 1.98 59.96 -0.34
CA GLN A 354 2.75 60.68 0.69
C GLN A 354 3.08 62.14 0.32
N SER A 355 2.49 62.69 -0.74
CA SER A 355 2.76 64.03 -1.24
C SER A 355 2.02 65.17 -0.51
N GLU A 356 1.20 64.89 0.51
CA GLU A 356 0.40 65.93 1.20
C GLU A 356 0.69 66.11 2.70
N ILE A 357 1.71 65.47 3.26
CA ILE A 357 2.16 65.75 4.64
C ILE A 357 3.39 66.65 4.61
N ALA A 358 3.24 67.82 4.01
CA ALA A 358 4.17 68.94 4.16
C ALA A 358 3.38 70.12 4.76
N GLY A 359 3.39 70.22 6.08
CA GLY A 359 2.98 71.46 6.77
C GLY A 359 1.95 71.28 7.89
N SER A 360 2.34 70.69 9.01
CA SER A 360 1.79 71.13 10.31
C SER A 360 2.76 70.80 11.44
N ASP A 361 3.71 71.72 11.65
CA ASP A 361 4.46 71.87 12.89
C ASP A 361 3.50 72.25 14.02
N THR A 362 2.86 71.28 14.69
CA THR A 362 2.37 71.48 16.07
C THR A 362 2.21 70.14 16.79
N LEU A 363 3.27 69.71 17.48
CA LEU A 363 3.22 68.63 18.46
C LEU A 363 2.72 69.17 19.82
N PRO A 364 1.75 68.52 20.49
CA PRO A 364 1.59 68.64 21.94
C PRO A 364 2.51 67.65 22.69
N PRO A 365 3.16 68.07 23.79
CA PRO A 365 4.09 67.23 24.53
C PRO A 365 3.41 66.57 25.71
N ALA A 366 2.96 65.32 25.58
CA ALA A 366 2.82 64.40 26.71
C ALA A 366 2.34 63.04 26.20
N LEU A 367 3.21 62.03 26.27
CA LEU A 367 2.97 60.76 26.95
C LEU A 367 4.19 59.87 26.69
N LYS A 368 5.17 60.01 27.59
CA LYS A 368 6.24 59.04 27.80
C LYS A 368 5.59 57.71 28.24
N ARG A 369 5.36 56.78 27.32
CA ARG A 369 5.27 55.36 27.67
C ARG A 369 6.63 54.70 27.46
N LYS A 370 7.35 54.69 28.57
CA LYS A 370 8.53 53.90 28.91
C LYS A 370 8.27 52.42 28.58
N ASN A 371 8.79 51.93 27.46
CA ASN A 371 9.00 50.50 27.27
C ASN A 371 10.50 50.25 27.45
N ARG A 372 10.82 49.73 28.65
CA ARG A 372 12.15 49.39 29.14
C ARG A 372 12.07 47.92 29.57
N TYR A 373 13.14 47.16 29.31
CA TYR A 373 13.40 45.74 29.63
C TYR A 373 12.82 44.73 28.63
N GLY A 374 13.59 43.81 28.05
CA GLY A 374 15.01 43.44 28.16
C GLY A 374 15.31 42.47 27.00
N GLY A 375 16.51 42.38 26.42
CA GLY A 375 17.80 42.37 27.10
C GLY A 375 18.05 40.97 27.66
N GLY A 376 18.43 40.04 26.79
CA GLY A 376 18.73 38.65 27.11
C GLY A 376 19.74 38.08 26.12
N GLU A 377 20.92 38.68 26.08
CA GLU A 377 22.13 38.01 25.61
C GLU A 377 22.54 36.93 26.63
N GLY A 378 23.00 35.78 26.13
CA GLY A 378 24.07 35.05 26.79
C GLY A 378 23.84 33.55 27.04
N ILE A 379 24.89 32.80 26.64
CA ILE A 379 25.43 31.58 27.25
C ILE A 379 24.58 30.31 27.02
N HIS A 380 25.00 29.24 26.33
CA HIS A 380 26.26 28.52 26.44
C HIS A 380 26.64 27.77 25.14
N SER A 381 27.86 28.02 24.67
CA SER A 381 28.62 27.07 23.87
C SER A 381 29.00 25.86 24.73
N ALA A 382 28.60 24.65 24.32
CA ALA A 382 29.15 23.41 24.84
C ALA A 382 29.91 22.68 23.72
N LYS A 383 31.21 22.97 23.65
CA LYS A 383 32.20 22.12 23.01
C LYS A 383 32.22 20.77 23.73
N ARG A 384 31.87 19.68 23.05
CA ARG A 384 32.32 18.33 23.41
C ARG A 384 33.33 17.86 22.39
N SER A 385 34.59 18.19 22.67
CA SER A 385 35.75 17.45 22.20
C SER A 385 35.69 16.04 22.79
N ARG A 386 35.52 15.02 21.94
CA ARG A 386 35.76 13.63 22.33
C ARG A 386 37.15 13.26 21.84
N ALA A 387 38.02 13.02 22.81
CA ALA A 387 39.39 12.57 22.61
C ALA A 387 39.42 11.25 21.82
N THR A 388 40.26 11.25 20.79
CA THR A 388 40.88 10.07 20.19
C THR A 388 42.09 9.73 21.05
N ASP A 389 42.08 8.59 21.75
CA ASP A 389 43.33 8.00 22.23
C ASP A 389 43.17 6.50 22.55
N SER A 390 44.27 5.77 22.38
CA SER A 390 44.52 4.35 22.69
C SER A 390 43.93 3.33 21.68
N GLU A 391 44.67 2.75 20.73
CA GLU A 391 45.92 1.96 20.81
C GLU A 391 45.72 0.54 21.39
N GLU A 392 45.45 -0.43 20.50
CA GLU A 392 45.81 -1.87 20.56
C GLU A 392 45.88 -2.32 19.09
N ASN A 393 47.01 -2.44 18.39
CA ASN A 393 48.23 -3.21 18.64
C ASN A 393 47.92 -4.70 18.84
N LEU A 394 47.93 -5.50 17.76
CA LEU A 394 48.21 -6.95 17.70
C LEU A 394 48.32 -7.40 16.21
N PRO A 395 48.98 -8.54 15.90
CA PRO A 395 50.17 -8.53 15.05
C PRO A 395 49.98 -9.18 13.67
N LEU A 396 50.84 -8.72 12.75
CA LEU A 396 51.21 -9.38 11.50
C LEU A 396 51.70 -10.81 11.77
N SER A 397 50.87 -11.81 11.45
CA SER A 397 51.33 -13.19 11.30
C SER A 397 51.53 -13.49 9.81
N ARG A 398 52.81 -13.49 9.41
CA ARG A 398 53.32 -14.08 8.18
C ARG A 398 53.24 -15.60 8.26
N GLY A 399 52.66 -16.23 7.25
CA GLY A 399 52.94 -17.60 6.81
C GLY A 399 52.62 -17.62 5.32
N SER A 400 53.55 -17.64 4.36
CA SER A 400 54.69 -18.52 4.09
C SER A 400 54.33 -20.02 4.02
N VAL A 401 54.19 -20.43 2.75
CA VAL A 401 54.63 -21.71 2.14
C VAL A 401 53.73 -22.94 2.34
N LEU A 402 53.17 -23.45 1.23
CA LEU A 402 53.61 -24.71 0.62
C LEU A 402 52.99 -24.91 -0.78
N ILE A 403 53.87 -24.87 -1.78
CA ILE A 403 53.70 -25.49 -3.09
C ILE A 403 53.96 -26.99 -2.90
N SER A 404 53.13 -27.85 -3.46
CA SER A 404 53.51 -29.22 -3.82
C SER A 404 52.68 -29.67 -5.01
N ASP A 405 53.38 -30.34 -5.93
CA ASP A 405 52.94 -31.03 -7.13
C ASP A 405 51.90 -32.13 -6.89
#